data_AF-B1KPB6-F1
#
_entry.id   AF-B1KPB6-F1
#
_cell.length_a   1.000
_cell.length_b   1.000
_cell.length_c   1.000
_cell.angle_alpha   90.00
_cell.angle_beta   90.00
_cell.angle_gamma   90.00
#
_symmetry.space_group_name_H-M   'P 1'
#
loop_
_entity.id
_entity.type
_entity.pdbx_description
1 polymer ?
#
loop_
_entity_poly.entity_id
_entity_poly.type
_entity_poly.pdbx_seq_one_letter_code
_entity_poly.pdbx_strand_id
1 'polypeptide(L)'
;MKYGYLLLVILLLSGCLNIPPPQRGYTAPANNVCSVIAGATIVASDGQYLGKITNQYDSDSVLNDYGSYGGSYSATSIWNQYGSYGGEYSANSPFNEFSSSPPRIVKGGSVIGYLSVNQSLANSLNPYVIKSCKFY
;
A
#
# COMPACT_ATOMS: atom_id res chain seq x y z
N MET A 1 -54.43 33.26 32.93
CA MET A 1 -54.20 34.23 31.83
C MET A 1 -53.25 33.57 30.84
N LYS A 2 -53.70 33.41 29.59
CA LYS A 2 -53.02 32.71 28.50
C LYS A 2 -52.27 33.72 27.63
N TYR A 3 -50.97 33.52 27.41
CA TYR A 3 -50.17 33.87 26.23
C TYR A 3 -48.95 32.92 26.30
N GLY A 4 -48.64 32.04 25.35
CA GLY A 4 -48.57 32.24 23.90
C GLY A 4 -47.11 32.53 23.56
N TYR A 5 -46.35 31.54 23.06
CA TYR A 5 -45.31 31.67 22.03
C TYR A 5 -44.65 30.31 21.80
N LEU A 6 -45.03 29.70 20.67
CA LEU A 6 -44.27 28.70 19.95
C LEU A 6 -43.08 29.44 19.32
N LEU A 7 -41.85 29.21 19.79
CA LEU A 7 -40.65 29.45 18.98
C LEU A 7 -39.59 28.40 19.30
N LEU A 8 -39.22 27.69 18.24
CA LEU A 8 -38.18 26.70 18.14
C LEU A 8 -36.85 27.25 18.67
N VAL A 9 -36.29 26.64 19.73
CA VAL A 9 -34.85 26.75 20.00
C VAL A 9 -34.33 25.34 20.25
N ILE A 10 -33.83 24.74 19.17
CA ILE A 10 -32.87 23.64 19.23
C ILE A 10 -31.63 24.22 19.90
N LEU A 11 -31.42 23.90 21.18
CA LEU A 11 -30.16 24.15 21.88
C LEU A 11 -29.44 22.81 22.05
N LEU A 12 -28.48 22.65 21.15
CA LEU A 12 -27.39 21.70 21.18
C LEU A 12 -26.64 21.74 22.53
N LEU A 13 -25.94 20.63 22.79
CA LEU A 13 -24.80 20.50 23.70
C LEU A 13 -25.13 20.30 25.19
N SER A 14 -25.29 19.04 25.57
CA SER A 14 -24.64 18.52 26.79
C SER A 14 -23.61 17.48 26.37
N GLY A 15 -22.60 17.96 25.66
CA GLY A 15 -21.30 17.31 25.60
C GLY A 15 -20.48 17.76 26.81
N CYS A 16 -20.47 16.95 27.86
CA CYS A 16 -19.21 16.66 28.53
C CYS A 16 -18.87 15.23 28.10
N LEU A 17 -18.41 15.07 26.85
CA LEU A 17 -16.99 14.82 26.62
C LEU A 17 -16.48 13.78 27.61
N ASN A 18 -16.94 12.55 27.42
CA ASN A 18 -16.12 11.40 27.77
C ASN A 18 -14.96 11.40 26.77
N ILE A 19 -14.02 12.34 26.96
CA ILE A 19 -12.80 12.44 26.17
C ILE A 19 -11.97 11.24 26.62
N PRO A 20 -11.79 10.21 25.78
CA PRO A 20 -10.71 9.28 26.05
C PRO A 20 -9.43 10.12 26.16
N PRO A 21 -8.53 9.82 27.13
CA PRO A 21 -7.29 10.58 27.32
C PRO A 21 -6.63 10.78 25.95
N PRO A 22 -6.00 11.93 25.66
CA PRO A 22 -5.51 12.27 24.32
C PRO A 22 -4.79 11.06 23.73
N GLN A 23 -5.47 10.39 22.80
CA GLN A 23 -4.96 9.17 22.19
C GLN A 23 -3.85 9.65 21.27
N ARG A 24 -2.62 9.54 21.75
CA ARG A 24 -1.42 9.76 20.96
C ARG A 24 -1.37 8.65 19.92
N GLY A 25 -2.02 8.88 18.79
CA GLY A 25 -2.11 7.97 17.65
C GLY A 25 -3.45 7.25 17.60
N TYR A 26 -4.14 7.37 16.47
CA TYR A 26 -5.27 6.51 16.13
C TYR A 26 -4.77 5.06 16.07
N THR A 27 -5.23 4.20 16.99
CA THR A 27 -5.11 2.75 16.83
C THR A 27 -6.30 2.25 16.01
N ALA A 28 -6.18 2.31 14.69
CA ALA A 28 -6.77 1.24 13.89
C ALA A 28 -6.20 -0.09 14.43
N PRO A 29 -6.95 -1.20 14.49
CA PRO A 29 -6.33 -2.49 14.79
C PRO A 29 -5.18 -2.64 13.80
N ALA A 30 -3.97 -2.99 14.28
CA ALA A 30 -2.78 -3.11 13.45
C ALA A 30 -3.12 -4.00 12.25
N ASN A 31 -3.45 -3.34 11.14
CA ASN A 31 -3.82 -3.93 9.89
C ASN A 31 -2.55 -4.58 9.40
N ASN A 32 -2.46 -5.90 9.56
CA ASN A 32 -1.33 -6.64 9.07
C ASN A 32 -1.20 -6.31 7.57
N VAL A 33 -0.18 -5.53 7.23
CA VAL A 33 0.03 -5.01 5.87
C VAL A 33 0.08 -6.17 4.89
N CYS A 34 0.65 -7.32 5.30
CA CYS A 34 0.68 -8.54 4.52
C CYS A 34 -0.73 -9.04 4.18
N SER A 35 -1.69 -9.01 5.12
CA SER A 35 -3.09 -9.38 4.84
C SER A 35 -3.75 -8.42 3.85
N VAL A 36 -3.42 -7.13 3.93
CA VAL A 36 -3.97 -6.11 3.00
C VAL A 36 -3.45 -6.32 1.58
N ILE A 37 -2.15 -6.58 1.41
CA ILE A 37 -1.51 -6.74 0.10
C ILE A 37 -1.55 -8.18 -0.43
N ALA A 38 -1.93 -9.17 0.39
CA ALA A 38 -2.05 -10.56 -0.03
C ALA A 38 -2.94 -10.68 -1.27
N GLY A 39 -2.42 -11.32 -2.31
CA GLY A 39 -3.09 -11.51 -3.59
C GLY A 39 -3.16 -10.29 -4.50
N ALA A 40 -2.58 -9.15 -4.09
CA ALA A 40 -2.47 -7.97 -4.95
C ALA A 40 -1.46 -8.20 -6.08
N THR A 41 -1.60 -7.43 -7.15
CA THR A 41 -0.72 -7.42 -8.32
C THR A 41 0.15 -6.17 -8.30
N ILE A 42 1.38 -6.31 -8.80
CA ILE A 42 2.30 -5.19 -9.01
C ILE A 42 2.29 -4.84 -10.50
N VAL A 43 2.06 -3.57 -10.82
CA VAL A 43 2.01 -3.06 -12.20
C VAL A 43 2.92 -1.85 -12.32
N ALA A 44 3.87 -1.87 -13.25
CA ALA A 44 4.74 -0.74 -13.53
C ALA A 44 3.97 0.50 -14.04
N SER A 45 4.63 1.66 -14.06
CA SER A 45 3.97 2.90 -14.47
C SER A 45 3.51 2.85 -15.93
N ASP A 46 4.28 2.19 -16.79
CA ASP A 46 4.04 1.94 -18.22
C ASP A 46 3.01 0.82 -18.50
N GLY A 47 2.47 0.18 -17.45
CA GLY A 47 1.48 -0.88 -17.58
C GLY A 47 2.04 -2.30 -17.62
N GLN A 48 3.36 -2.49 -17.57
CA GLN A 48 3.95 -3.83 -17.47
C GLN A 48 3.46 -4.54 -16.20
N TYR A 49 2.98 -5.78 -16.36
CA TYR A 49 2.70 -6.66 -15.24
C TYR A 49 4.01 -7.17 -14.62
N LEU A 50 4.15 -7.02 -13.30
CA LEU A 50 5.36 -7.36 -12.55
C LEU A 50 5.14 -8.48 -11.52
N GLY A 51 4.02 -9.20 -11.61
CA GLY A 51 3.70 -10.34 -10.76
C GLY A 51 2.73 -10.05 -9.63
N LYS A 52 2.52 -11.07 -8.80
CA LYS A 52 1.54 -11.12 -7.71
C LYS A 52 2.24 -11.22 -6.36
N ILE A 53 1.67 -10.57 -5.35
CA ILE A 53 2.10 -10.68 -3.96
C ILE A 53 1.42 -11.90 -3.34
N THR A 54 2.13 -13.02 -3.37
CA THR A 54 1.64 -14.34 -2.93
C THR A 54 2.82 -15.19 -2.43
N ASN A 55 2.59 -16.46 -2.09
CA ASN A 55 3.64 -17.36 -1.60
C ASN A 55 4.71 -17.65 -2.66
N GLN A 56 5.86 -18.18 -2.23
CA GLN A 56 7.03 -18.47 -3.07
C GLN A 56 6.84 -19.61 -4.09
N TYR A 57 5.75 -20.37 -3.99
CA TYR A 57 5.49 -21.54 -4.86
C TYR A 57 4.63 -21.20 -6.07
N ASP A 58 3.95 -20.05 -6.06
CA ASP A 58 3.15 -19.57 -7.18
C ASP A 58 4.08 -19.04 -8.30
N SER A 59 3.80 -19.44 -9.55
CA SER A 59 4.61 -19.07 -10.72
C SER A 59 4.60 -17.57 -11.01
N ASP A 60 3.51 -16.89 -10.63
CA ASP A 60 3.34 -15.46 -10.81
C ASP A 60 3.88 -14.64 -9.63
N SER A 61 4.40 -15.31 -8.60
CA SER A 61 4.80 -14.65 -7.37
C SER A 61 6.06 -13.81 -7.52
N VAL A 62 6.01 -12.60 -6.96
CA VAL A 62 7.21 -11.78 -6.75
C VAL A 62 8.10 -12.35 -5.64
N LEU A 63 7.65 -13.34 -4.88
CA LEU A 63 8.43 -14.04 -3.87
C LEU A 63 8.99 -15.38 -4.36
N ASN A 64 8.71 -15.78 -5.60
CA ASN A 64 9.30 -16.95 -6.21
C ASN A 64 10.65 -16.56 -6.84
N ASP A 65 11.74 -16.81 -6.10
CA ASP A 65 13.11 -16.43 -6.50
C ASP A 65 13.62 -17.16 -7.77
N TYR A 66 12.89 -18.17 -8.25
CA TYR A 66 13.18 -18.87 -9.50
C TYR A 66 12.17 -18.55 -10.61
N GLY A 67 11.13 -17.75 -10.31
CA GLY A 67 10.07 -17.38 -11.25
C GLY A 67 10.39 -16.13 -12.07
N SER A 68 9.55 -15.88 -13.08
CA SER A 68 9.70 -14.72 -13.97
C SER A 68 9.52 -13.37 -13.28
N TYR A 69 8.81 -13.31 -12.14
CA TYR A 69 8.50 -12.05 -11.45
C TYR A 69 9.23 -11.88 -10.11
N GLY A 70 9.75 -12.98 -9.54
CA GLY A 70 10.53 -12.96 -8.31
C GLY A 70 12.05 -13.12 -8.53
N GLY A 71 12.47 -13.74 -9.64
CA GLY A 71 13.87 -14.07 -9.85
C GLY A 71 14.77 -12.87 -10.11
N SER A 72 15.95 -12.84 -9.48
CA SER A 72 16.91 -11.73 -9.53
C SER A 72 17.55 -11.50 -10.91
N TYR A 73 17.37 -12.42 -11.85
CA TYR A 73 17.89 -12.32 -13.21
C TYR A 73 16.81 -12.10 -14.27
N SER A 74 15.54 -12.08 -13.87
CA SER A 74 14.43 -11.90 -14.82
C SER A 74 14.26 -10.44 -15.22
N ALA A 75 13.97 -10.18 -16.49
CA ALA A 75 13.74 -8.83 -17.01
C ALA A 75 12.48 -8.17 -16.42
N THR A 76 11.48 -8.96 -15.99
CA THR A 76 10.20 -8.49 -15.43
C THR A 76 10.15 -8.52 -13.90
N SER A 77 11.25 -8.88 -13.25
CA SER A 77 11.31 -8.95 -11.79
C SER A 77 11.72 -7.61 -11.20
N ILE A 78 11.00 -7.19 -10.16
CA ILE A 78 11.41 -6.03 -9.35
C ILE A 78 12.71 -6.30 -8.59
N TRP A 79 13.10 -7.56 -8.41
CA TRP A 79 14.33 -7.95 -7.68
C TRP A 79 15.55 -8.05 -8.59
N ASN A 80 15.40 -7.79 -9.89
CA ASN A 80 16.54 -7.68 -10.78
C ASN A 80 17.14 -6.28 -10.71
N GLN A 81 18.21 -6.13 -9.93
CA GLN A 81 18.92 -4.87 -9.73
C GLN A 81 19.55 -4.27 -11.01
N TYR A 82 19.64 -5.04 -12.09
CA TYR A 82 20.13 -4.58 -13.39
C TYR A 82 18.99 -4.39 -14.40
N GLY A 83 17.75 -4.70 -14.02
CA GLY A 83 16.57 -4.62 -14.88
C GLY A 83 15.84 -3.29 -14.79
N SER A 84 14.97 -3.03 -15.76
CA SER A 84 14.18 -1.79 -15.86
C SER A 84 13.18 -1.58 -14.71
N TYR A 85 12.83 -2.65 -13.99
CA TYR A 85 11.84 -2.62 -12.90
C TYR A 85 12.42 -2.86 -11.52
N GLY A 86 13.73 -3.13 -11.43
CA GLY A 86 14.42 -3.37 -10.15
C GLY A 86 15.69 -2.54 -9.95
N GLY A 87 16.26 -1.97 -11.02
CA GLY A 87 17.47 -1.18 -10.93
C GLY A 87 17.27 0.15 -10.21
N GLU A 88 18.23 0.53 -9.37
CA GLU A 88 18.16 1.71 -8.49
C GLU A 88 18.04 3.05 -9.24
N TYR A 89 18.43 3.12 -10.51
CA TYR A 89 18.30 4.33 -11.34
C TYR A 89 17.15 4.25 -12.34
N SER A 90 16.39 3.16 -12.37
CA SER A 90 15.31 2.99 -13.35
C SER A 90 14.05 3.73 -12.92
N ALA A 91 13.39 4.43 -13.85
CA ALA A 91 12.18 5.19 -13.55
C ALA A 91 11.03 4.31 -13.04
N ASN A 92 10.91 3.08 -13.53
CA ASN A 92 9.87 2.13 -13.12
C ASN A 92 10.26 1.25 -11.92
N SER A 93 11.40 1.52 -11.28
CA SER A 93 11.87 0.71 -10.17
C SER A 93 11.30 1.20 -8.84
N PRO A 94 10.85 0.28 -7.96
CA PRO A 94 10.48 0.64 -6.60
C PRO A 94 11.70 0.96 -5.74
N PHE A 95 12.93 0.68 -6.21
CA PHE A 95 14.19 0.95 -5.50
C PHE A 95 14.84 2.28 -5.89
N ASN A 96 14.27 3.01 -6.85
CA ASN A 96 14.77 4.33 -7.20
C ASN A 96 14.19 5.39 -6.25
N GLU A 97 15.05 5.92 -5.38
CA GLU A 97 14.68 6.94 -4.38
C GLU A 97 14.25 8.28 -5.00
N PHE A 98 14.56 8.51 -6.27
CA PHE A 98 14.18 9.71 -7.04
C PHE A 98 13.08 9.46 -8.05
N SER A 99 12.57 8.22 -8.18
CA SER A 99 11.49 7.94 -9.13
C SER A 99 10.20 8.64 -8.71
N SER A 100 9.56 9.30 -9.68
CA SER A 100 8.20 9.83 -9.59
C SER A 100 7.15 8.90 -10.19
N SER A 101 7.58 7.78 -10.77
CA SER A 101 6.73 6.82 -11.49
C SER A 101 6.95 5.38 -10.99
N PRO A 102 6.84 5.12 -9.68
CA PRO A 102 7.02 3.78 -9.14
C PRO A 102 5.89 2.82 -9.57
N PRO A 103 6.10 1.50 -9.42
CA PRO A 103 5.04 0.52 -9.59
C PRO A 103 3.85 0.76 -8.65
N ARG A 104 2.66 0.38 -9.12
CA ARG A 104 1.40 0.42 -8.38
C ARG A 104 1.08 -0.95 -7.80
N ILE A 105 0.48 -0.95 -6.61
CA ILE A 105 -0.10 -2.14 -5.98
C ILE A 105 -1.59 -2.13 -6.28
N VAL A 106 -2.08 -3.14 -6.98
CA VAL A 106 -3.46 -3.24 -7.48
C VAL A 106 -4.15 -4.43 -6.84
N LYS A 107 -5.33 -4.22 -6.23
CA LYS A 107 -6.15 -5.29 -5.64
C LYS A 107 -7.62 -5.07 -5.99
N GLY A 108 -8.28 -6.12 -6.49
CA GLY A 108 -9.68 -6.03 -6.93
C GLY A 108 -9.90 -5.00 -8.05
N GLY A 109 -8.90 -4.75 -8.90
CA GLY A 109 -8.96 -3.77 -9.97
C GLY A 109 -8.73 -2.31 -9.55
N SER A 110 -8.53 -2.03 -8.26
CA SER A 110 -8.22 -0.69 -7.75
C SER A 110 -6.78 -0.57 -7.29
N VAL A 111 -6.18 0.60 -7.49
CA VAL A 111 -4.86 0.94 -6.94
C VAL A 111 -5.03 1.18 -5.43
N ILE A 112 -4.32 0.41 -4.62
CA ILE A 112 -4.36 0.50 -3.15
C ILE A 112 -3.11 1.16 -2.57
N GLY A 113 -2.11 1.45 -3.41
CA GLY A 113 -0.87 2.12 -3.02
C GLY A 113 0.20 2.02 -4.11
N TYR A 114 1.38 2.55 -3.81
CA TYR A 114 2.57 2.45 -4.64
C TYR A 114 3.62 1.57 -3.97
N LEU A 115 4.54 1.05 -4.75
CA LEU A 115 5.70 0.33 -4.25
C LEU A 115 6.93 1.19 -4.45
N SER A 116 7.50 1.75 -3.39
CA SER A 116 8.64 2.67 -3.54
C SER A 116 9.44 2.83 -2.24
N VAL A 117 10.74 3.04 -2.39
CA VAL A 117 11.64 3.54 -1.34
C VAL A 117 11.69 5.07 -1.29
N ASN A 118 11.16 5.77 -2.30
CA ASN A 118 11.10 7.24 -2.32
C ASN A 118 10.16 7.74 -1.21
N GLN A 119 10.75 8.32 -0.16
CA GLN A 119 10.04 8.79 1.04
C GLN A 119 9.16 10.02 0.79
N SER A 120 9.34 10.70 -0.35
CA SER A 120 8.53 11.86 -0.74
C SER A 120 7.16 11.46 -1.28
N LEU A 121 6.95 10.18 -1.61
CA LEU A 121 5.71 9.68 -2.19
C LEU A 121 4.76 9.19 -1.10
N ALA A 122 3.60 9.84 -0.98
CA ALA A 122 2.52 9.40 -0.11
C ALA A 122 1.96 8.02 -0.56
N ASN A 123 1.44 7.25 0.39
CA ASN A 123 0.81 5.94 0.14
C ASN A 123 1.74 4.90 -0.52
N SER A 124 3.04 4.98 -0.22
CA SER A 124 4.05 4.03 -0.70
C SER A 124 4.34 2.96 0.34
N LEU A 125 4.43 1.71 -0.13
CA LEU A 125 4.95 0.59 0.61
C LEU A 125 6.40 0.38 0.23
N ASN A 126 7.28 0.25 1.23
CA ASN A 126 8.66 -0.13 0.97
C ASN A 126 8.70 -1.58 0.44
N PRO A 127 9.32 -1.86 -0.74
CA PRO A 127 9.35 -3.19 -1.33
C PRO A 127 9.91 -4.28 -0.41
N TYR A 128 10.84 -3.97 0.50
CA TYR A 128 11.37 -4.95 1.45
C TYR A 128 10.32 -5.50 2.44
N VAL A 129 9.21 -4.78 2.65
CA VAL A 129 8.08 -5.29 3.46
C VAL A 129 7.45 -6.53 2.82
N ILE A 130 7.47 -6.66 1.49
CA ILE A 130 6.93 -7.84 0.82
C ILE A 130 7.72 -9.10 1.19
N LYS A 131 9.06 -8.99 1.28
CA LYS A 131 9.96 -10.10 1.66
C LYS A 131 9.82 -10.53 3.12
N SER A 132 9.29 -9.67 4.00
CA SER A 132 9.04 -10.04 5.40
C SER A 132 7.68 -10.72 5.62
N CYS A 133 6.79 -10.68 4.64
CA CYS A 133 5.47 -11.31 4.70
C CYS A 133 5.56 -12.83 4.52
N LYS A 134 4.79 -13.56 5.33
CA LYS A 134 4.58 -15.01 5.18
C LYS A 134 3.19 -15.25 4.59
N PHE A 135 3.14 -15.74 3.36
CA PHE A 135 1.92 -16.16 2.70
C PHE A 135 1.88 -17.69 2.71
N TYR A 136 0.76 -18.25 3.14
CA TYR A 136 0.50 -19.68 3.25
C TYR A 136 -0.55 -20.10 2.22
#